data_AF-A0A7Y3THI8-F1
#
_entry.id   AF-A0A7Y3THI8-F1
#
_cell.length_a   1.000
_cell.length_b   1.000
_cell.length_c   1.000
_cell.angle_alpha   90.00
_cell.angle_beta   90.00
_cell.angle_gamma   90.00
#
_symmetry.space_group_name_H-M   'P 1'
#
loop_
_entity.id
_entity.type
_entity.pdbx_description
1 polymer ?
#
loop_
_entity_poly.entity_id
_entity_poly.type
_entity_poly.pdbx_seq_one_letter_code
_entity_poly.pdbx_strand_id
1 'polypeptide(L)'
;MELHKEMEKVDREYQKFQSLLVQLYIDGEKDPRKVLLQVDNLIALNKKEKDKYKSQIKSNINEGINSLKAELYYKLGKHNESIKELNNNEYKSGDVAAAYAANYIKLKDYKKAKSFIDSIGIGYYIYDYALGNYYECVGNKTEALKIYKEIKEDKTIKHYAYYKLAVNRLYKLQRNNVKLLEEIYYPTQNPNFETADSDNENRTKIFNLMQNLPENQEWAGTSIIESPQINDKNYYWVRVTNEDKEEFNYYIYQKTFEIKFFNPKSKKLLSLEEWRKENKN
;
A
#
# COMPACT_ATOMS: atom_id res chain seq x y z
N MET A 1 15.46 -20.06 -19.49
CA MET A 1 14.85 -19.41 -20.68
C MET A 1 13.42 -19.91 -20.95
N GLU A 2 13.14 -21.22 -20.95
CA GLU A 2 11.79 -21.75 -21.19
C GLU A 2 10.82 -21.52 -20.00
N LEU A 3 11.31 -21.62 -18.77
CA LEU A 3 10.54 -21.31 -17.56
C LEU A 3 10.06 -19.84 -17.51
N HIS A 4 10.88 -18.90 -17.99
CA HIS A 4 10.48 -17.48 -18.10
C HIS A 4 9.35 -17.28 -19.12
N LYS A 5 9.38 -18.00 -20.26
CA LYS A 5 8.31 -17.94 -21.27
C LYS A 5 6.98 -18.52 -20.76
N GLU A 6 7.02 -19.54 -19.91
CA GLU A 6 5.81 -20.10 -19.30
C GLU A 6 5.23 -19.17 -18.23
N MET A 7 6.09 -18.55 -17.40
CA MET A 7 5.67 -17.53 -16.43
C MET A 7 5.03 -16.32 -17.11
N GLU A 8 5.57 -15.85 -18.25
CA GLU A 8 4.96 -14.77 -19.05
C GLU A 8 3.55 -15.11 -19.54
N LYS A 9 3.22 -16.39 -19.78
CA LYS A 9 1.86 -16.78 -20.18
C LYS A 9 0.90 -16.72 -19.00
N VAL A 10 1.33 -17.18 -17.82
CA VAL A 10 0.55 -17.07 -16.59
C VAL A 10 0.32 -15.60 -16.22
N ASP A 11 1.37 -14.78 -16.29
CA ASP A 11 1.28 -13.34 -16.04
C ASP A 11 0.31 -12.65 -17.01
N ARG A 12 0.35 -12.98 -18.31
CA ARG A 12 -0.64 -12.44 -19.26
C ARG A 12 -2.09 -12.77 -18.90
N GLU A 13 -2.38 -13.98 -18.43
CA GLU A 13 -3.73 -14.33 -17.95
C GLU A 13 -4.08 -13.56 -16.66
N TYR A 14 -3.11 -13.35 -15.78
CA TYR A 14 -3.28 -12.53 -14.57
C TYR A 14 -3.58 -11.07 -14.93
N GLN A 15 -2.83 -10.45 -15.83
CA GLN A 15 -3.05 -9.07 -16.28
C GLN A 15 -4.43 -8.89 -16.93
N LYS A 16 -4.88 -9.87 -17.74
CA LYS A 16 -6.25 -9.88 -18.28
C LYS A 16 -7.30 -9.88 -17.16
N PHE A 17 -7.10 -10.70 -16.12
CA PHE A 17 -7.99 -10.71 -14.97
C PHE A 17 -7.96 -9.37 -14.21
N GLN A 18 -6.78 -8.79 -13.96
CA GLN A 18 -6.67 -7.47 -13.31
C GLN A 18 -7.45 -6.40 -14.08
N SER A 19 -7.35 -6.41 -15.41
CA SER A 19 -8.07 -5.48 -16.28
C SER A 19 -9.59 -5.67 -16.22
N LEU A 20 -10.04 -6.93 -16.20
CA LEU A 20 -11.45 -7.26 -15.97
C LEU A 20 -11.92 -6.81 -14.59
N LEU A 21 -11.15 -7.05 -13.54
CA LEU A 21 -11.49 -6.68 -12.17
C LEU A 21 -11.66 -5.16 -12.02
N VAL A 22 -10.75 -4.37 -12.59
CA VAL A 22 -10.87 -2.91 -12.68
C VAL A 22 -12.18 -2.49 -13.34
N GLN A 23 -12.53 -3.12 -14.47
CA GLN A 23 -13.78 -2.80 -15.17
C GLN A 23 -15.02 -3.13 -14.32
N LEU A 24 -15.01 -4.27 -13.63
CA LEU A 24 -16.10 -4.65 -12.72
C LEU A 24 -16.24 -3.67 -11.55
N TYR A 25 -15.14 -3.14 -11.03
CA TYR A 25 -15.16 -2.06 -10.03
C TYR A 25 -15.82 -0.80 -10.58
N ILE A 26 -15.43 -0.34 -11.78
CA ILE A 26 -16.02 0.84 -12.44
C ILE A 26 -17.52 0.65 -12.69
N ASP A 27 -17.92 -0.52 -13.19
CA ASP A 27 -19.32 -0.82 -13.46
C ASP A 27 -20.12 -0.98 -12.16
N GLY A 28 -19.49 -1.48 -11.09
CA GLY A 28 -20.09 -1.69 -9.78
C GLY A 28 -20.47 -0.39 -9.07
N GLU A 29 -19.76 0.71 -9.34
CA GLU A 29 -20.15 2.05 -8.87
C GLU A 29 -21.46 2.53 -9.53
N LYS A 30 -21.75 2.07 -10.75
CA LYS A 30 -22.94 2.48 -11.51
C LYS A 30 -24.14 1.58 -11.24
N ASP A 31 -23.92 0.26 -11.28
CA ASP A 31 -24.96 -0.75 -11.07
C ASP A 31 -24.39 -1.96 -10.30
N PRO A 32 -24.31 -1.86 -8.95
CA PRO A 32 -23.74 -2.93 -8.13
C PRO A 32 -24.53 -4.24 -8.23
N ARG A 33 -25.85 -4.19 -8.50
CA ARG A 33 -26.68 -5.41 -8.58
C ARG A 33 -26.38 -6.20 -9.85
N LYS A 34 -26.20 -5.51 -10.98
CA LYS A 34 -25.79 -6.14 -12.23
C LYS A 34 -24.41 -6.78 -12.11
N VAL A 35 -23.46 -6.09 -11.48
CA VAL A 35 -22.10 -6.62 -11.29
C VAL A 35 -22.10 -7.84 -10.37
N LEU A 36 -22.92 -7.86 -9.30
CA LEU A 36 -23.07 -9.05 -8.46
C LEU A 36 -23.47 -10.30 -9.26
N LEU A 37 -24.39 -10.18 -10.22
CA LEU A 37 -24.78 -11.29 -11.10
C LEU A 37 -23.62 -11.76 -12.00
N GLN A 38 -22.84 -10.81 -12.53
CA GLN A 38 -21.65 -11.12 -13.34
C GLN A 38 -20.60 -11.86 -12.51
N VAL A 39 -20.35 -11.38 -11.30
CA VAL A 39 -19.44 -11.97 -10.33
C VAL A 39 -19.83 -13.41 -10.00
N ASP A 40 -21.11 -13.68 -9.72
CA ASP A 40 -21.59 -15.05 -9.44
C ASP A 40 -21.32 -16.00 -10.61
N ASN A 41 -21.53 -15.54 -11.85
CA ASN A 41 -21.21 -16.30 -13.05
C ASN A 41 -19.70 -16.56 -13.19
N LEU A 42 -18.86 -15.55 -12.93
CA LEU A 42 -17.41 -15.70 -13.00
C LEU A 42 -16.89 -16.70 -11.96
N ILE A 43 -17.41 -16.68 -10.74
CA ILE A 43 -17.08 -17.67 -9.70
C ILE A 43 -17.42 -19.09 -10.19
N ALA A 44 -18.61 -19.27 -10.77
CA ALA A 44 -19.05 -20.57 -11.28
C ALA A 44 -18.18 -21.08 -12.44
N LEU A 45 -17.78 -20.18 -13.35
CA LEU A 45 -16.86 -20.50 -14.45
C LEU A 45 -15.47 -20.85 -13.94
N ASN A 46 -14.90 -20.03 -13.04
CA ASN A 46 -13.56 -20.24 -12.49
C ASN A 46 -13.44 -21.59 -11.77
N LYS A 47 -14.48 -22.03 -11.04
CA LYS A 47 -14.52 -23.37 -10.42
C LYS A 47 -14.26 -24.49 -11.43
N LYS A 48 -14.82 -24.38 -12.64
CA LYS A 48 -14.73 -25.38 -13.71
C LYS A 48 -13.51 -25.21 -14.62
N GLU A 49 -12.72 -24.14 -14.45
CA GLU A 49 -11.55 -23.85 -15.29
C GLU A 49 -10.47 -24.94 -15.15
N LYS A 50 -9.95 -25.38 -16.30
CA LYS A 50 -8.96 -26.45 -16.48
C LYS A 50 -7.81 -26.07 -17.43
N ASP A 51 -7.86 -24.91 -18.07
CA ASP A 51 -6.76 -24.43 -18.92
C ASP A 51 -5.44 -24.37 -18.12
N LYS A 52 -4.34 -24.76 -18.77
CA LYS A 52 -3.01 -24.90 -18.14
C LYS A 52 -2.56 -23.62 -17.43
N TYR A 53 -2.81 -22.44 -18.01
CA TYR A 53 -2.30 -21.18 -17.46
C TYR A 53 -3.33 -20.53 -16.54
N LYS A 54 -4.61 -20.52 -16.93
CA LYS A 54 -5.68 -19.94 -16.10
C LYS A 54 -5.88 -20.70 -14.80
N SER A 55 -5.71 -22.03 -14.81
CA SER A 55 -5.85 -22.84 -13.61
C SER A 55 -4.86 -22.45 -12.50
N GLN A 56 -3.70 -21.91 -12.86
CA GLN A 56 -2.67 -21.48 -11.92
C GLN A 56 -3.03 -20.19 -11.18
N ILE A 57 -3.92 -19.35 -11.73
CA ILE A 57 -4.36 -18.08 -11.12
C ILE A 57 -5.76 -18.16 -10.49
N LYS A 58 -6.35 -19.37 -10.38
CA LYS A 58 -7.72 -19.56 -9.87
C LYS A 58 -7.93 -18.98 -8.49
N SER A 59 -6.95 -19.12 -7.61
CA SER A 59 -6.99 -18.57 -6.25
C SER A 59 -7.07 -17.05 -6.28
N ASN A 60 -6.19 -16.39 -7.05
CA ASN A 60 -6.19 -14.93 -7.20
C ASN A 60 -7.52 -14.42 -7.79
N ILE A 61 -8.07 -15.14 -8.77
CA ILE A 61 -9.38 -14.80 -9.35
C ILE A 61 -10.48 -14.86 -8.29
N ASN A 62 -10.53 -15.96 -7.52
CA ASN A 62 -11.54 -16.12 -6.48
C ASN A 62 -11.40 -15.05 -5.39
N GLU A 63 -10.17 -14.76 -4.95
CA GLU A 63 -9.91 -13.76 -3.93
C GLU A 63 -10.35 -12.36 -4.37
N GLY A 64 -9.93 -11.92 -5.57
CA GLY A 64 -10.29 -10.61 -6.10
C GLY A 64 -11.80 -10.46 -6.32
N ILE A 65 -12.45 -11.49 -6.87
CA ILE A 65 -13.89 -11.47 -7.13
C ILE A 65 -14.71 -11.51 -5.83
N ASN A 66 -14.34 -12.35 -4.86
CA ASN A 66 -15.03 -12.40 -3.56
C ASN A 66 -14.86 -11.09 -2.79
N SER A 67 -13.69 -10.46 -2.87
CA SER A 67 -13.43 -9.16 -2.24
C SER A 67 -14.30 -8.06 -2.85
N LEU A 68 -14.37 -7.98 -4.19
CA LEU A 68 -15.29 -7.08 -4.88
C LEU A 68 -16.74 -7.35 -4.46
N LYS A 69 -17.17 -8.61 -4.44
CA LYS A 69 -18.52 -9.00 -4.05
C LYS A 69 -18.87 -8.53 -2.64
N ALA A 70 -17.96 -8.73 -1.69
CA ALA A 70 -18.10 -8.27 -0.32
C ALA A 70 -18.23 -6.74 -0.23
N GLU A 71 -17.43 -6.00 -1.00
CA GLU A 71 -17.48 -4.54 -1.05
C GLU A 71 -18.80 -4.02 -1.66
N LEU A 72 -19.30 -4.65 -2.73
CA LEU A 72 -20.60 -4.30 -3.31
C LEU A 72 -21.75 -4.55 -2.33
N TYR A 73 -21.72 -5.67 -1.60
CA TYR A 73 -22.70 -5.91 -0.54
C TYR A 73 -22.61 -4.88 0.59
N TYR A 74 -21.40 -4.48 0.99
CA TYR A 74 -21.20 -3.42 1.98
C TYR A 74 -21.84 -2.10 1.52
N LYS A 75 -21.55 -1.67 0.27
CA LYS A 75 -22.11 -0.44 -0.33
C LYS A 75 -23.65 -0.49 -0.44
N LEU A 76 -24.23 -1.67 -0.64
CA LEU A 76 -25.67 -1.88 -0.68
C LEU A 76 -26.34 -1.98 0.71
N GLY A 77 -25.58 -1.84 1.81
CA GLY A 77 -26.09 -2.00 3.17
C GLY A 77 -26.36 -3.45 3.59
N LYS A 78 -25.92 -4.42 2.78
CA LYS A 78 -26.08 -5.87 3.02
C LYS A 78 -24.90 -6.42 3.82
N HIS A 79 -24.74 -5.94 5.05
CA HIS A 79 -23.52 -6.18 5.83
C HIS A 79 -23.31 -7.65 6.22
N ASN A 80 -24.37 -8.41 6.46
CA ASN A 80 -24.25 -9.84 6.77
C ASN A 80 -23.79 -10.64 5.55
N GLU A 81 -24.24 -10.28 4.36
CA GLU A 81 -23.81 -10.88 3.09
C GLU A 81 -22.36 -10.51 2.79
N SER A 82 -21.96 -9.26 3.00
CA SER A 82 -20.56 -8.83 2.91
C SER A 82 -19.65 -9.68 3.81
N ILE A 83 -20.01 -9.84 5.09
CA ILE A 83 -19.29 -10.69 6.05
C ILE A 83 -19.21 -12.14 5.58
N LYS A 84 -20.26 -12.70 4.98
CA LYS A 84 -20.24 -14.07 4.45
C LYS A 84 -19.22 -14.23 3.34
N GLU A 85 -19.15 -13.28 2.41
CA GLU A 85 -18.18 -13.32 1.30
C GLU A 85 -16.73 -13.15 1.79
N LEU A 86 -16.51 -12.38 2.86
CA LEU A 86 -15.19 -12.25 3.50
C LEU A 86 -14.73 -13.53 4.22
N ASN A 87 -15.62 -14.48 4.55
CA ASN A 87 -15.24 -15.73 5.25
C ASN A 87 -14.51 -16.72 4.34
N ASN A 88 -14.34 -16.41 3.05
CA ASN A 88 -13.54 -17.22 2.13
C ASN A 88 -12.02 -17.10 2.35
N ASN A 89 -11.56 -16.18 3.21
CA ASN A 89 -10.16 -16.05 3.58
C ASN A 89 -9.91 -16.67 4.96
N GLU A 90 -8.95 -17.59 5.06
CA GLU A 90 -8.55 -18.22 6.32
C GLU A 90 -7.93 -17.21 7.29
N TYR A 91 -7.21 -16.22 6.76
CA TYR A 91 -6.52 -15.20 7.54
C TYR A 91 -7.36 -13.91 7.61
N LYS A 92 -7.82 -13.58 8.81
CA LYS A 92 -8.63 -12.38 9.09
C LYS A 92 -7.74 -11.28 9.67
N SER A 93 -6.79 -10.80 8.87
CA SER A 93 -5.84 -9.74 9.23
C SER A 93 -5.74 -8.67 8.13
N GLY A 94 -4.96 -7.61 8.36
CA GLY A 94 -4.75 -6.53 7.39
C GLY A 94 -6.07 -5.94 6.88
N ASP A 95 -6.19 -5.80 5.56
CA ASP A 95 -7.35 -5.21 4.90
C ASP A 95 -8.64 -6.01 5.08
N VAL A 96 -8.54 -7.33 5.13
CA VAL A 96 -9.70 -8.20 5.36
C VAL A 96 -10.29 -7.93 6.75
N ALA A 97 -9.44 -7.76 7.77
CA ALA A 97 -9.89 -7.43 9.11
C ALA A 97 -10.53 -6.03 9.17
N ALA A 98 -9.96 -5.04 8.48
CA ALA A 98 -10.57 -3.72 8.38
C ALA A 98 -11.96 -3.77 7.70
N ALA A 99 -12.13 -4.58 6.65
CA ALA A 99 -13.43 -4.81 5.99
C ALA A 99 -14.47 -5.47 6.92
N TYR A 100 -14.06 -6.44 7.75
CA TYR A 100 -14.94 -6.98 8.81
C TYR A 100 -15.33 -5.91 9.82
N ALA A 101 -14.35 -5.14 10.30
CA ALA A 101 -14.61 -4.08 11.26
C ALA A 101 -15.61 -3.05 10.72
N ALA A 102 -15.50 -2.68 9.44
CA ALA A 102 -16.42 -1.75 8.77
C ALA A 102 -17.86 -2.27 8.78
N ASN A 103 -18.06 -3.55 8.44
CA ASN A 103 -19.38 -4.17 8.52
C ASN A 103 -19.93 -4.18 9.96
N TYR A 104 -19.11 -4.54 10.95
CA TYR A 104 -19.57 -4.59 12.35
C TYR A 104 -19.88 -3.22 12.95
N ILE A 105 -19.21 -2.16 12.51
CA ILE A 105 -19.60 -0.78 12.85
C ILE A 105 -21.01 -0.48 12.35
N LYS A 106 -21.33 -0.81 11.10
CA LYS A 106 -22.68 -0.61 10.54
C LYS A 106 -23.74 -1.44 11.25
N LEU A 107 -23.38 -2.63 11.71
CA LEU A 107 -24.22 -3.49 12.54
C LEU A 107 -24.28 -3.07 14.02
N LYS A 108 -23.56 -2.01 14.42
CA LYS A 108 -23.44 -1.50 15.80
C LYS A 108 -22.86 -2.52 16.79
N ASP A 109 -22.15 -3.54 16.31
CA ASP A 109 -21.41 -4.49 17.16
C ASP A 109 -19.97 -3.96 17.36
N TYR A 110 -19.86 -2.91 18.18
CA TYR A 110 -18.60 -2.21 18.41
C TYR A 110 -17.53 -3.09 19.06
N LYS A 111 -17.93 -4.13 19.79
CA LYS A 111 -17.02 -5.09 20.42
C LYS A 111 -16.35 -5.94 19.35
N LYS A 112 -17.11 -6.52 18.42
CA LYS A 112 -16.52 -7.27 17.29
C LYS A 112 -15.76 -6.37 16.34
N ALA A 113 -16.26 -5.16 16.07
CA ALA A 113 -15.52 -4.21 15.26
C ALA A 113 -14.12 -3.98 15.85
N LYS A 114 -14.02 -3.74 17.17
CA LYS A 114 -12.72 -3.55 17.84
C LYS A 114 -11.82 -4.78 17.75
N SER A 115 -12.33 -5.99 17.95
CA SER A 115 -11.49 -7.20 17.82
C SER A 115 -10.91 -7.37 16.42
N PHE A 116 -11.65 -6.97 15.38
CA PHE A 116 -11.14 -6.98 14.02
C PHE A 116 -10.16 -5.84 13.75
N ILE A 117 -10.38 -4.64 14.29
CA ILE A 117 -9.37 -3.57 14.26
C ILE A 117 -8.04 -4.07 14.85
N ASP A 118 -8.08 -4.75 16.00
CA ASP A 118 -6.88 -5.27 16.64
C ASP A 118 -6.20 -6.38 15.83
N SER A 119 -6.99 -7.12 15.05
CA SER A 119 -6.50 -8.19 14.18
C SER A 119 -5.93 -7.67 12.85
N ILE A 120 -6.09 -6.39 12.51
CA ILE A 120 -5.40 -5.78 11.36
C ILE A 120 -3.88 -5.95 11.52
N GLY A 121 -3.37 -5.77 12.75
CA GLY A 121 -1.95 -5.86 13.09
C GLY A 121 -1.29 -4.49 13.25
N ILE A 122 -0.65 -4.27 14.40
CA ILE A 122 0.11 -3.04 14.68
C ILE A 122 1.22 -2.88 13.64
N GLY A 123 1.36 -1.66 13.11
CA GLY A 123 2.33 -1.34 12.05
C GLY A 123 1.87 -1.66 10.63
N TYR A 124 0.71 -2.32 10.46
CA TYR A 124 0.10 -2.46 9.13
C TYR A 124 -0.43 -1.10 8.66
N TYR A 125 -0.29 -0.80 7.36
CA TYR A 125 -0.38 0.57 6.83
C TYR A 125 -1.71 1.31 7.10
N ILE A 126 -2.82 0.60 7.34
CA ILE A 126 -4.14 1.17 7.61
C ILE A 126 -4.54 1.13 9.10
N TYR A 127 -3.80 0.40 9.94
CA TYR A 127 -4.19 0.09 11.33
C TYR A 127 -4.59 1.33 12.13
N ASP A 128 -3.68 2.30 12.27
CA ASP A 128 -3.90 3.48 13.09
C ASP A 128 -5.04 4.35 12.53
N TYR A 129 -5.16 4.44 11.21
CA TYR A 129 -6.25 5.18 10.58
C TYR A 129 -7.61 4.54 10.87
N ALA A 130 -7.70 3.21 10.76
CA ALA A 130 -8.91 2.46 11.09
C ALA A 130 -9.25 2.54 12.58
N LEU A 131 -8.25 2.52 13.46
CA LEU A 131 -8.42 2.69 14.91
C LEU A 131 -8.92 4.10 15.26
N GLY A 132 -8.38 5.14 14.63
CA GLY A 132 -8.86 6.50 14.76
C GLY A 132 -10.32 6.63 14.33
N ASN A 133 -10.68 6.07 13.16
CA ASN A 133 -12.07 6.07 12.70
C ASN A 133 -12.99 5.32 13.68
N TYR A 134 -12.54 4.19 14.23
CA TYR A 134 -13.30 3.40 15.20
C TYR A 134 -13.67 4.24 16.43
N TYR A 135 -12.70 4.97 17.00
CA TYR A 135 -12.96 5.80 18.17
C TYR A 135 -13.95 6.93 17.88
N GLU A 136 -13.93 7.49 16.67
CA GLU A 136 -14.99 8.42 16.25
C GLU A 136 -16.37 7.75 16.19
N CYS A 137 -16.45 6.54 15.61
CA CYS A 137 -17.70 5.79 15.47
C CYS A 137 -18.35 5.43 16.81
N VAL A 138 -17.56 5.21 17.86
CA VAL A 138 -18.07 4.94 19.22
C VAL A 138 -18.22 6.21 20.07
N GLY A 139 -18.04 7.40 19.49
CA GLY A 139 -18.23 8.68 20.18
C GLY A 139 -17.03 9.16 21.00
N ASN A 140 -15.90 8.46 20.98
CA ASN A 140 -14.70 8.83 21.73
C ASN A 140 -13.78 9.75 20.92
N LYS A 141 -14.19 11.03 20.83
CA LYS A 141 -13.45 12.08 20.12
C LYS A 141 -12.02 12.26 20.64
N THR A 142 -11.80 12.13 21.96
CA THR A 142 -10.50 12.36 22.58
C THR A 142 -9.46 11.36 22.10
N GLU A 143 -9.81 10.08 22.08
CA GLU A 143 -8.86 9.04 21.64
C GLU A 143 -8.64 9.08 20.13
N ALA A 144 -9.67 9.38 19.34
CA ALA A 144 -9.51 9.60 17.91
C ALA A 144 -8.53 10.76 17.61
N LEU A 145 -8.63 11.88 18.33
CA LEU A 145 -7.71 13.01 18.17
C LEU A 145 -6.26 12.63 18.50
N LYS A 146 -6.06 11.83 19.56
CA LYS A 146 -4.74 11.35 19.95
C LYS A 146 -4.12 10.51 18.84
N ILE A 147 -4.85 9.53 18.31
CA ILE A 147 -4.35 8.65 17.24
C ILE A 147 -4.04 9.44 15.97
N TYR A 148 -4.92 10.32 15.52
CA TYR A 148 -4.63 11.11 14.31
C TYR A 148 -3.44 12.07 14.50
N LYS A 149 -3.18 12.53 15.73
CA LYS A 149 -1.99 13.31 16.05
C LYS A 149 -0.72 12.46 15.98
N GLU A 150 -0.75 11.24 16.52
CA GLU A 150 0.35 10.26 16.41
C GLU A 150 0.67 9.96 14.94
N ILE A 151 -0.35 9.70 14.11
CA ILE A 151 -0.17 9.50 12.65
C ILE A 151 0.50 10.71 12.01
N LYS A 152 0.08 11.95 12.34
CA LYS A 152 0.67 13.17 11.78
C LYS A 152 2.14 13.35 12.18
N GLU A 153 2.51 12.89 13.37
CA GLU A 153 3.88 13.03 13.91
C GLU A 153 4.83 11.97 13.33
N ASP A 154 4.31 10.80 12.95
CA ASP A 154 5.08 9.77 12.25
C ASP A 154 5.22 10.08 10.75
N LYS A 155 6.38 10.61 10.37
CA LYS A 155 6.68 10.93 8.97
C LYS A 155 7.06 9.70 8.13
N THR A 156 7.36 8.56 8.74
CA THR A 156 7.78 7.34 8.01
C THR A 156 6.64 6.76 7.18
N ILE A 157 5.41 6.93 7.65
CA ILE A 157 4.18 6.47 7.02
C ILE A 157 3.53 7.50 6.09
N LYS A 158 4.19 8.66 5.87
CA LYS A 158 3.65 9.78 5.09
C LYS A 158 3.25 9.42 3.66
N HIS A 159 3.96 8.46 3.08
CA HIS A 159 3.75 7.98 1.72
C HIS A 159 2.48 7.13 1.56
N TYR A 160 1.85 6.64 2.63
CA TYR A 160 0.59 5.90 2.54
C TYR A 160 -0.60 6.85 2.31
N ALA A 161 -1.55 6.42 1.48
CA ALA A 161 -2.75 7.20 1.15
C ALA A 161 -3.54 7.64 2.39
N TYR A 162 -3.56 6.78 3.43
CA TYR A 162 -4.29 7.02 4.68
C TYR A 162 -3.70 8.13 5.54
N TYR A 163 -2.40 8.43 5.41
CA TYR A 163 -1.77 9.51 6.15
C TYR A 163 -2.44 10.85 5.84
N LYS A 164 -2.63 11.16 4.55
CA LYS A 164 -3.27 12.40 4.11
C LYS A 164 -4.73 12.47 4.58
N LEU A 165 -5.45 11.34 4.57
CA LEU A 165 -6.82 11.26 5.07
C LEU A 165 -6.87 11.52 6.59
N ALA A 166 -5.99 10.90 7.37
CA ALA A 166 -5.87 11.09 8.81
C ALA A 166 -5.55 12.54 9.19
N VAL A 167 -4.55 13.15 8.55
CA VAL A 167 -4.16 14.55 8.79
C VAL A 167 -5.31 15.52 8.47
N ASN A 168 -6.00 15.31 7.35
CA ASN A 168 -7.18 16.10 7.01
C ASN A 168 -8.31 15.90 8.02
N ARG A 169 -8.50 14.68 8.52
CA ARG A 169 -9.52 14.38 9.53
C ARG A 169 -9.18 15.03 10.86
N LEU A 170 -7.93 15.01 11.31
CA LEU A 170 -7.45 15.70 12.51
C LEU A 170 -7.86 17.18 12.50
N TYR A 171 -7.55 17.89 11.43
CA TYR A 171 -7.89 19.31 11.31
C TYR A 171 -9.39 19.57 11.28
N LYS A 172 -10.20 18.66 10.72
CA LYS A 172 -11.67 18.74 10.79
C LYS A 172 -12.17 18.49 12.22
N LEU A 173 -11.63 17.47 12.89
CA LEU A 173 -12.04 17.02 14.21
C LEU A 173 -11.73 18.05 15.31
N GLN A 174 -10.69 18.88 15.12
CA GLN A 174 -10.34 20.00 16.00
C GLN A 174 -11.32 21.18 15.93
N ARG A 175 -12.20 21.25 14.92
CA ARG A 175 -13.20 22.32 14.82
C ARG A 175 -14.34 22.11 15.81
N ASN A 176 -14.99 23.21 16.18
CA ASN A 176 -16.21 23.19 16.99
C ASN A 176 -17.36 22.53 16.20
N ASN A 177 -18.24 21.80 16.91
CA ASN A 177 -19.45 21.15 16.35
C ASN A 177 -19.21 20.22 15.15
N VAL A 178 -18.07 19.54 15.10
CA VAL A 178 -17.78 18.55 14.05
C VAL A 178 -18.64 17.29 14.21
N LYS A 179 -19.24 16.82 13.12
CA LYS A 179 -19.90 15.52 13.06
C LYS A 179 -18.85 14.41 13.12
N LEU A 180 -18.97 13.49 14.09
CA LEU A 180 -18.14 12.29 14.17
C LEU A 180 -18.44 11.33 13.02
N LEU A 181 -17.49 10.46 12.71
CA LEU A 181 -17.70 9.43 11.70
C LEU A 181 -18.75 8.42 12.17
N GLU A 182 -19.53 7.91 11.24
CA GLU A 182 -20.52 6.84 11.46
C GLU A 182 -20.05 5.51 10.82
N GLU A 183 -18.86 5.52 10.24
CA GLU A 183 -18.22 4.36 9.61
C GLU A 183 -16.71 4.49 9.68
N ILE A 184 -16.04 3.33 9.64
CA ILE A 184 -14.61 3.28 9.37
C ILE A 184 -14.38 3.06 7.88
N TYR A 185 -13.17 3.37 7.43
CA TYR A 185 -12.77 3.11 6.05
C TYR A 185 -12.84 1.60 5.71
N TYR A 186 -13.58 1.27 4.66
CA TYR A 186 -13.59 -0.07 4.07
C TYR A 186 -12.50 -0.13 2.98
N PRO A 187 -11.45 -0.96 3.11
CA PRO A 187 -10.40 -1.04 2.11
C PRO A 187 -10.90 -1.69 0.83
N THR A 188 -10.67 -0.99 -0.29
CA THR A 188 -10.98 -1.52 -1.62
C THR A 188 -9.82 -2.37 -2.13
N GLN A 189 -10.15 -3.45 -2.84
CA GLN A 189 -9.19 -4.29 -3.56
C GLN A 189 -9.18 -3.95 -5.06
N ASN A 190 -9.65 -2.75 -5.42
CA ASN A 190 -9.55 -2.24 -6.79
C ASN A 190 -8.06 -2.12 -7.17
N PRO A 191 -7.59 -2.81 -8.23
CA PRO A 191 -6.18 -2.78 -8.63
C PRO A 191 -5.65 -1.38 -8.95
N ASN A 192 -6.52 -0.44 -9.29
CA ASN A 192 -6.16 0.96 -9.56
C ASN A 192 -6.15 1.84 -8.30
N PHE A 193 -6.47 1.31 -7.12
CA PHE A 193 -6.40 2.08 -5.88
C PHE A 193 -4.96 2.19 -5.40
N GLU A 194 -4.43 3.41 -5.41
CA GLU A 194 -3.08 3.70 -4.92
C GLU A 194 -3.09 3.73 -3.38
N THR A 195 -2.52 2.71 -2.75
CA THR A 195 -2.40 2.60 -1.28
C THR A 195 -1.23 3.43 -0.74
N ALA A 196 -0.26 3.73 -1.58
CA ALA A 196 0.89 4.56 -1.27
C ALA A 196 1.41 5.28 -2.51
N ASP A 197 1.90 6.50 -2.35
CA ASP A 197 2.57 7.26 -3.40
C ASP A 197 3.75 6.41 -3.93
N SER A 198 3.66 5.97 -5.18
CA SER A 198 4.75 5.17 -5.78
C SER A 198 5.92 6.06 -6.21
N ASP A 199 7.12 5.70 -5.77
CA ASP A 199 8.38 6.35 -6.18
C ASP A 199 9.31 5.39 -6.93
N ASN A 200 8.75 4.29 -7.42
CA ASN A 200 9.50 3.20 -8.05
C ASN A 200 10.29 3.67 -9.27
N GLU A 201 9.77 4.63 -10.05
CA GLU A 201 10.49 5.19 -11.20
C GLU A 201 11.80 5.89 -10.78
N ASN A 202 11.76 6.73 -9.75
CA ASN A 202 12.95 7.44 -9.28
C ASN A 202 13.92 6.46 -8.61
N ARG A 203 13.43 5.53 -7.79
CA ARG A 203 14.26 4.48 -7.17
C ARG A 203 14.95 3.62 -8.22
N THR A 204 14.25 3.23 -9.29
CA THR A 204 14.84 2.48 -10.41
C THR A 204 15.93 3.30 -11.11
N LYS A 205 15.68 4.58 -11.40
CA LYS A 205 16.70 5.48 -11.96
C LYS A 205 17.92 5.60 -11.06
N ILE A 206 17.71 5.72 -9.75
CA ILE A 206 18.78 5.78 -8.73
C ILE A 206 19.61 4.51 -8.74
N PHE A 207 18.99 3.33 -8.69
CA PHE A 207 19.71 2.06 -8.71
C PHE A 207 20.53 1.90 -10.00
N ASN A 208 19.94 2.23 -11.15
CA ASN A 208 20.67 2.22 -12.42
C ASN A 208 21.84 3.21 -12.42
N LEU A 209 21.66 4.43 -11.89
CA LEU A 209 22.73 5.42 -11.78
C LEU A 209 23.88 4.90 -10.92
N MET A 210 23.56 4.37 -9.74
CA MET A 210 24.56 3.83 -8.83
C MET A 210 25.32 2.66 -9.46
N GLN A 211 24.62 1.74 -10.15
CA GLN A 211 25.23 0.56 -10.78
C GLN A 211 26.26 0.95 -11.86
N ASN A 212 26.06 2.10 -12.50
CA ASN A 212 26.92 2.59 -13.57
C ASN A 212 28.10 3.43 -13.07
N LEU A 213 28.23 3.71 -11.76
CA LEU A 213 29.38 4.45 -11.24
C LEU A 213 30.61 3.53 -11.15
N PRO A 214 31.80 3.99 -11.61
CA PRO A 214 33.02 3.19 -11.58
C PRO A 214 33.53 2.94 -10.16
N GLU A 215 33.25 3.83 -9.20
CA GLU A 215 33.58 3.61 -7.78
C GLU A 215 32.71 2.56 -7.09
N ASN A 216 31.59 2.16 -7.70
CA ASN A 216 30.67 1.15 -7.15
C ASN A 216 30.84 -0.23 -7.80
N GLN A 217 31.94 -0.47 -8.54
CA GLN A 217 32.23 -1.80 -9.08
C GLN A 217 32.39 -2.82 -7.94
N GLU A 218 32.25 -4.11 -8.27
CA GLU A 218 32.17 -5.19 -7.26
C GLU A 218 31.02 -4.95 -6.28
N TRP A 219 29.84 -4.66 -6.84
CA TRP A 219 28.63 -4.30 -6.11
C TRP A 219 28.10 -5.45 -5.26
N ALA A 220 27.98 -5.24 -3.94
CA ALA A 220 27.36 -6.20 -3.02
C ALA A 220 25.94 -5.78 -2.63
N GLY A 221 25.63 -4.48 -2.55
CA GLY A 221 24.31 -4.03 -2.14
C GLY A 221 24.08 -2.54 -2.27
N THR A 222 22.81 -2.15 -2.25
CA THR A 222 22.39 -0.74 -2.18
C THR A 222 21.17 -0.60 -1.28
N SER A 223 21.09 0.52 -0.57
CA SER A 223 19.99 0.88 0.31
C SER A 223 19.68 2.36 0.20
N ILE A 224 18.40 2.71 0.16
CA ILE A 224 17.94 4.09 0.30
C ILE A 224 17.69 4.32 1.79
N ILE A 225 18.57 5.07 2.42
CA ILE A 225 18.52 5.37 3.86
C ILE A 225 17.47 6.46 4.13
N GLU A 226 17.37 7.44 3.24
CA GLU A 226 16.36 8.50 3.30
C GLU A 226 15.81 8.80 1.91
N SER A 227 14.53 9.15 1.84
CA SER A 227 13.87 9.58 0.61
C SER A 227 13.00 10.83 0.83
N PRO A 228 12.78 11.63 -0.22
CA PRO A 228 11.86 12.77 -0.19
C PRO A 228 10.46 12.43 0.35
N GLN A 229 9.98 11.20 0.09
CA GLN A 229 8.67 10.74 0.54
C GLN A 229 8.53 10.68 2.07
N ILE A 230 9.64 10.48 2.79
CA ILE A 230 9.65 10.28 4.24
C ILE A 230 9.92 11.58 5.00
N ASN A 231 10.73 12.49 4.44
CA ASN A 231 11.28 13.60 5.23
C ASN A 231 11.20 14.98 4.56
N ASP A 232 10.50 15.11 3.43
CA ASP A 232 10.34 16.36 2.67
C ASP A 232 11.65 16.96 2.15
N LYS A 233 12.74 16.22 2.19
CA LYS A 233 14.00 16.63 1.57
C LYS A 233 13.90 16.52 0.06
N ASN A 234 14.72 17.29 -0.66
CA ASN A 234 14.77 17.27 -2.12
C ASN A 234 15.80 16.25 -2.67
N TYR A 235 16.31 15.36 -1.83
CA TYR A 235 17.32 14.36 -2.19
C TYR A 235 17.05 13.01 -1.53
N TYR A 236 17.61 11.96 -2.14
CA TYR A 236 17.75 10.63 -1.57
C TYR A 236 19.11 10.50 -0.92
N TRP A 237 19.17 9.92 0.27
CA TRP A 237 20.43 9.41 0.81
C TRP A 237 20.53 7.93 0.47
N VAL A 238 21.46 7.61 -0.42
CA VAL A 238 21.71 6.26 -0.91
C VAL A 238 23.03 5.76 -0.37
N ARG A 239 23.05 4.52 0.12
CA ARG A 239 24.27 3.82 0.50
C ARG A 239 24.49 2.67 -0.46
N VAL A 240 25.70 2.57 -0.99
CA VAL A 240 26.18 1.44 -1.80
C VAL A 240 27.27 0.73 -1.02
N THR A 241 27.27 -0.58 -1.05
CA THR A 241 28.29 -1.44 -0.43
C THR A 241 28.92 -2.29 -1.52
N ASN A 242 30.25 -2.34 -1.59
CA ASN A 242 30.97 -3.26 -2.46
C ASN A 242 31.28 -4.59 -1.74
N GLU A 243 31.85 -5.56 -2.46
CA GLU A 243 32.20 -6.89 -1.94
C GLU A 243 33.24 -6.81 -0.81
N ASP A 244 34.12 -5.80 -0.84
CA ASP A 244 35.09 -5.48 0.22
C ASP A 244 34.45 -4.82 1.47
N LYS A 245 33.13 -4.63 1.48
CA LYS A 245 32.34 -3.99 2.55
C LYS A 245 32.67 -2.50 2.75
N GLU A 246 33.24 -1.85 1.76
CA GLU A 246 33.35 -0.40 1.73
C GLU A 246 31.97 0.22 1.48
N GLU A 247 31.67 1.29 2.22
CA GLU A 247 30.39 1.98 2.12
C GLU A 247 30.53 3.34 1.44
N PHE A 248 29.88 3.49 0.30
CA PHE A 248 29.76 4.76 -0.41
C PHE A 248 28.41 5.38 -0.08
N ASN A 249 28.41 6.64 0.33
CA ASN A 249 27.20 7.36 0.72
C ASN A 249 26.98 8.52 -0.25
N TYR A 250 25.82 8.54 -0.88
CA TYR A 250 25.47 9.50 -1.91
C TYR A 250 24.22 10.28 -1.54
N TYR A 251 24.23 11.59 -1.82
CA TYR A 251 23.01 12.38 -1.95
C TYR A 251 22.67 12.51 -3.43
N ILE A 252 21.46 12.09 -3.79
CA ILE A 252 20.96 12.18 -5.16
C ILE A 252 19.75 13.11 -5.19
N TYR A 253 19.86 14.24 -5.86
CA TYR A 253 18.79 15.25 -5.89
C TYR A 253 17.65 14.81 -6.81
N GLN A 254 16.43 14.78 -6.29
CA GLN A 254 15.27 14.16 -6.96
C GLN A 254 14.96 14.74 -8.34
N LYS A 255 15.15 16.05 -8.54
CA LYS A 255 14.78 16.74 -9.79
C LYS A 255 15.82 16.61 -10.89
N THR A 256 17.11 16.64 -10.52
CA THR A 256 18.23 16.70 -11.46
C THR A 256 18.97 15.38 -11.59
N PHE A 257 18.76 14.47 -10.63
CA PHE A 257 19.60 13.28 -10.41
C PHE A 257 21.08 13.61 -10.27
N GLU A 258 21.41 14.85 -9.84
CA GLU A 258 22.77 15.23 -9.48
C GLU A 258 23.23 14.38 -8.28
N ILE A 259 24.43 13.82 -8.39
CA ILE A 259 25.02 12.95 -7.38
C ILE A 259 26.11 13.73 -6.63
N LYS A 260 26.04 13.70 -5.31
CA LYS A 260 27.09 14.20 -4.41
C LYS A 260 27.53 13.10 -3.46
N PHE A 261 28.82 13.03 -3.18
CA PHE A 261 29.36 12.13 -2.19
C PHE A 261 29.21 12.75 -0.79
N PHE A 262 28.61 12.01 0.13
CA PHE A 262 28.44 12.40 1.52
C PHE A 262 29.35 11.56 2.42
N ASN A 263 30.19 12.19 3.24
CA ASN A 263 30.96 11.49 4.25
C ASN A 263 30.19 11.51 5.59
N PRO A 264 29.67 10.38 6.09
CA PRO A 264 28.87 10.38 7.31
C PRO A 264 29.64 10.73 8.58
N LYS A 265 30.97 10.54 8.59
CA LYS A 265 31.84 10.84 9.74
C LYS A 265 32.14 12.33 9.84
N SER A 266 32.61 12.93 8.75
CA SER A 266 32.96 14.37 8.72
C SER A 266 31.78 15.27 8.42
N LYS A 267 30.63 14.72 7.99
CA LYS A 267 29.45 15.45 7.49
C LYS A 267 29.74 16.34 6.27
N LYS A 268 30.86 16.11 5.58
CA LYS A 268 31.24 16.84 4.36
C LYS A 268 30.44 16.29 3.18
N LEU A 269 29.94 17.20 2.35
CA LEU A 269 29.27 16.89 1.08
C LEU A 269 30.14 17.42 -0.05
N LEU A 270 30.50 16.56 -0.99
CA LEU A 270 31.37 16.85 -2.13
C LEU A 270 30.62 16.56 -3.43
N SER A 271 30.91 17.31 -4.48
CA SER A 271 30.61 16.82 -5.83
C SER A 271 31.39 15.51 -6.10
N LEU A 272 30.88 14.68 -7.01
CA LEU A 272 31.59 13.46 -7.41
C LEU A 272 33.00 13.77 -7.92
N GLU A 273 33.20 14.88 -8.63
CA GLU A 273 34.51 15.27 -9.15
C GLU A 273 35.49 15.63 -8.04
N GLU A 274 35.07 16.41 -7.04
CA GLU A 274 35.91 16.76 -5.89
C GLU A 274 36.30 15.50 -5.12
N TRP A 275 35.34 14.62 -4.84
CA TRP A 275 35.62 13.37 -4.14
C TRP A 275 36.60 12.48 -4.92
N ARG A 276 36.41 12.33 -6.23
CA ARG A 276 37.34 11.56 -7.09
C ARG A 276 38.73 12.19 -7.13
N LYS A 277 38.86 13.52 -7.06
CA LYS A 277 40.17 14.19 -6.97
C LYS A 277 40.86 13.93 -5.63
N GLU A 278 40.09 13.94 -4.54
CA GLU A 278 40.60 13.66 -3.19
C GLU A 278 40.99 12.18 -2.99
N ASN A 279 40.43 11.25 -3.78
CA ASN A 279 40.63 9.80 -3.64
C ASN A 279 41.32 9.14 -4.85
N LYS A 280 41.85 9.92 -5.79
CA LYS A 280 42.78 9.42 -6.81
C LYS A 280 44.15 9.20 -6.16
N ASN A 281 44.39 7.97 -5.71
CA ASN A 281 45.73 7.39 -5.56
C ASN A 281 45.90 6.29 -6.59
#